data_AF-A0A0C9TSX0-F1
#
_entry.id   AF-A0A0C9TSX0-F1
#
_cell.length_a   1.000
_cell.length_b   1.000
_cell.length_c   1.000
_cell.angle_alpha   90.00
_cell.angle_beta   90.00
_cell.angle_gamma   90.00
#
_symmetry.space_group_name_H-M   'P 1'
#
loop_
_entity.id
_entity.type
_entity.pdbx_description
1 polymer ?
#
loop_
_entity_poly.entity_id
_entity_poly.type
_entity_poly.pdbx_seq_one_letter_code
_entity_poly.pdbx_strand_id
1 'polypeptide(L)' 'LYYIMYDPLTPEEAAKTRGVMINGHTDWTSITCLVSNPVTGLQALMPDNIWRFVKHKEGAIVINIGDQLSFMS' A
#
# COMPACT_ATOMS: atom_id res chain seq x y z
N LEU A 1 0.82 -15.91 -3.28
CA LEU A 1 -0.53 -15.45 -2.91
C LEU A 1 -0.51 -15.11 -1.44
N TYR A 2 -0.78 -13.86 -1.08
CA TYR A 2 -0.78 -13.39 0.30
C TYR A 2 -2.19 -12.92 0.66
N TYR A 3 -2.65 -13.30 1.84
CA TYR A 3 -3.89 -12.79 2.43
C TYR A 3 -3.50 -11.97 3.66
N ILE A 4 -3.88 -10.69 3.67
CA ILE A 4 -3.48 -9.74 4.69
C ILE A 4 -4.73 -9.28 5.44
N MET A 5 -4.69 -9.39 6.76
CA MET A 5 -5.71 -8.85 7.66
C MET A 5 -5.10 -7.72 8.46
N TYR A 6 -5.86 -6.65 8.64
CA TYR A 6 -5.47 -5.47 9.42
C TYR A 6 -6.40 -5.36 10.62
N ASP A 7 -5.88 -5.68 11.81
CA ASP A 7 -6.60 -5.41 13.05
C ASP A 7 -6.46 -3.92 13.42
N PRO A 8 -7.53 -3.26 13.93
CA PRO A 8 -7.44 -1.87 14.33
C PRO A 8 -6.32 -1.63 15.35
N LEU A 9 -5.53 -0.56 15.14
CA LEU A 9 -4.51 -0.14 16.10
C LEU A 9 -5.15 0.23 17.43
N THR A 10 -4.51 -0.12 18.54
CA THR A 10 -4.87 0.44 19.84
C THR A 10 -4.62 1.95 19.87
N PRO A 11 -5.28 2.72 20.76
CA PRO A 11 -5.05 4.16 20.85
C PRO A 11 -3.58 4.53 21.10
N GLU A 12 -2.86 3.71 21.87
CA GLU A 12 -1.45 3.93 22.17
C GLU A 12 -0.55 3.71 20.94
N GLU A 13 -0.80 2.64 20.18
CA GLU A 13 -0.05 2.35 18.94
C GLU A 13 -0.33 3.41 17.88
N ALA A 14 -1.60 3.77 17.69
CA ALA A 14 -1.99 4.80 16.73
C ALA A 14 -1.33 6.15 17.03
N ALA A 15 -1.19 6.51 18.32
CA ALA A 15 -0.47 7.72 18.74
C ALA A 15 1.03 7.64 18.41
N LYS A 16 1.67 6.49 18.62
CA LYS A 16 3.10 6.27 18.34
C LYS A 16 3.42 6.25 16.83
N THR A 17 2.56 5.62 16.03
CA THR A 17 2.79 5.45 14.57
C THR A 17 2.14 6.53 13.72
N ARG A 18 1.39 7.47 14.34
CA ARG A 18 0.54 8.44 13.64
C ARG A 18 -0.47 7.75 12.71
N GLY A 19 -1.00 6.60 13.15
CA GLY A 19 -1.96 5.80 12.41
C GLY A 19 -1.39 4.96 11.27
N VAL A 20 -0.07 4.94 11.07
CA VAL A 20 0.57 4.09 10.06
C VAL A 20 0.59 2.64 10.55
N MET A 21 -0.01 1.74 9.76
CA MET A 21 -0.03 0.29 10.05
C MET A 21 1.11 -0.45 9.35
N ILE A 22 1.47 -0.03 8.13
CA ILE A 22 2.60 -0.54 7.35
C ILE A 22 3.38 0.66 6.82
N ASN A 23 4.70 0.66 7.05
CA ASN A 23 5.58 1.72 6.57
C ASN A 23 5.70 1.69 5.04
N GLY A 24 5.98 2.86 4.46
CA GLY A 24 6.30 2.98 3.05
C GLY A 24 7.47 2.07 2.65
N HIS A 25 7.29 1.31 1.57
CA HIS A 25 8.28 0.41 1.00
C HIS A 25 8.05 0.23 -0.50
N THR A 26 9.02 -0.35 -1.18
CA THR A 26 8.87 -0.92 -2.52
C THR A 26 8.73 -2.43 -2.42
N ASP A 27 8.04 -3.02 -3.39
CA ASP A 27 7.94 -4.48 -3.49
C ASP A 27 9.18 -5.03 -4.17
N TRP A 28 9.76 -6.10 -3.62
CA TRP A 28 10.91 -6.77 -4.25
C TRP A 28 10.53 -7.42 -5.59
N THR A 29 9.30 -7.94 -5.69
CA THR A 29 8.81 -8.72 -6.84
C THR A 29 8.74 -7.89 -8.13
N SER A 30 8.51 -8.52 -9.29
CA SER A 30 8.36 -7.80 -10.55
C SER A 30 7.06 -6.99 -10.62
N ILE A 31 5.93 -7.64 -10.29
CA ILE A 31 4.59 -7.04 -10.29
C ILE A 31 3.85 -7.54 -9.06
N THR A 32 3.12 -6.66 -8.40
CA THR A 32 2.15 -7.01 -7.35
C THR A 32 0.75 -6.60 -7.78
N CYS A 33 -0.22 -7.48 -7.53
CA CYS A 33 -1.64 -7.27 -7.79
C CYS A 33 -2.41 -7.28 -6.48
N LEU A 34 -3.04 -6.15 -6.15
CA LEU A 34 -3.83 -5.97 -4.93
C LEU A 34 -5.31 -5.82 -5.30
N VAL A 35 -6.18 -6.60 -4.67
CA VAL A 35 -7.62 -6.43 -4.83
C VAL A 35 -8.04 -5.12 -4.15
N SER A 36 -8.74 -4.26 -4.89
CA SER A 36 -9.23 -3.00 -4.34
C SER A 36 -10.36 -3.27 -3.35
N ASN A 37 -10.15 -2.90 -2.09
CA ASN A 37 -11.16 -2.99 -1.03
C ASN A 37 -11.63 -1.59 -0.61
N PRO A 38 -12.84 -1.45 -0.03
CA PRO A 38 -13.41 -0.16 0.33
C PRO A 38 -12.79 0.47 1.58
N VAL A 39 -11.84 -0.20 2.24
CA VAL A 39 -11.13 0.36 3.39
C VAL A 39 -10.06 1.32 2.88
N THR A 40 -10.26 2.62 3.16
CA THR A 40 -9.32 3.65 2.72
C THR A 40 -8.07 3.64 3.61
N GLY A 41 -7.00 3.02 3.12
CA GLY A 41 -5.71 2.99 3.83
C GLY A 41 -4.48 2.96 2.92
N LEU A 42 -4.63 2.52 1.66
CA LEU A 42 -3.52 2.45 0.72
C LEU A 42 -3.13 3.84 0.22
N GLN A 43 -1.85 4.17 0.36
CA GLN A 43 -1.24 5.38 -0.18
C GLN A 43 -0.05 5.04 -1.05
N ALA A 44 0.21 5.89 -2.06
CA ALA A 44 1.40 5.83 -2.88
C ALA A 44 2.19 7.14 -2.73
N LEU A 45 3.51 7.02 -2.61
CA LEU A 45 4.42 8.15 -2.68
C LEU A 45 4.63 8.53 -4.15
N MET A 46 4.37 9.78 -4.48
CA MET A 46 4.46 10.28 -5.85
C MET A 46 5.80 11.02 -6.09
N PRO A 47 6.18 11.31 -7.34
CA PRO A 47 7.48 11.94 -7.66
C PRO A 47 7.74 13.30 -6.99
N ASP A 48 6.68 13.98 -6.52
CA ASP A 48 6.76 15.22 -5.76
C ASP A 48 6.98 15.02 -4.25
N ASN A 49 7.27 13.79 -3.82
CA ASN A 49 7.45 13.38 -2.42
C ASN A 49 6.19 13.57 -1.55
N ILE A 50 5.00 13.56 -2.17
CA ILE A 50 3.72 13.65 -1.46
C ILE A 50 2.99 12.31 -1.53
N TRP A 51 2.61 11.79 -0.36
CA TRP A 51 1.75 10.63 -0.23
C TRP A 51 0.32 10.97 -0.67
N ARG A 52 -0.25 10.14 -1.54
CA ARG A 52 -1.64 10.28 -2.02
C ARG A 52 -2.40 8.99 -1.82
N PHE A 53 -3.67 9.09 -1.44
CA PHE A 53 -4.56 7.93 -1.34
C PHE A 53 -4.85 7.32 -2.71
N VAL A 54 -4.75 5.99 -2.78
CA VAL A 54 -5.20 5.25 -3.94
C VAL A 54 -6.72 5.12 -3.85
N LYS A 55 -7.43 5.72 -4.81
CA LYS A 55 -8.89 5.71 -4.84
C LYS A 55 -9.40 4.29 -5.08
N HIS A 56 -10.25 3.81 -4.17
CA HIS A 56 -10.97 2.56 -4.36
C HIS A 56 -11.92 2.64 -5.56
N LYS A 57 -11.99 1.54 -6.33
CA LYS A 57 -12.99 1.30 -7.36
C LYS A 57 -13.47 -0.14 -7.23
N GLU A 58 -14.79 -0.32 -7.15
CA GLU A 58 -15.42 -1.63 -7.06
C GLU A 58 -14.96 -2.56 -8.19
N GLY A 59 -14.58 -3.79 -7.84
CA GLY A 59 -14.06 -4.80 -8.77
C GLY A 59 -12.69 -4.48 -9.42
N ALA A 60 -11.99 -3.42 -9.00
CA ALA A 60 -10.69 -3.08 -9.54
C ALA A 60 -9.54 -3.85 -8.86
N ILE A 61 -8.44 -3.98 -9.59
CA ILE A 61 -7.14 -4.46 -9.08
C ILE A 61 -6.16 -3.29 -9.19
N VAL A 62 -5.44 -3.01 -8.10
CA VAL A 62 -4.30 -2.09 -8.10
C VAL A 62 -3.06 -2.90 -8.47
N ILE A 63 -2.33 -2.43 -9.47
CA ILE A 63 -1.10 -3.07 -9.95
C ILE A 63 0.05 -2.10 -9.72
N ASN A 64 1.11 -2.56 -9.07
CA ASN A 64 2.34 -1.81 -8.93
C ASN A 64 3.54 -2.60 -9.49
N ILE A 65 4.50 -1.84 -9.99
CA ILE A 65 5.80 -2.34 -10.44
C ILE A 65 6.71 -2.41 -9.23
N GLY A 66 7.37 -3.54 -9.04
CA GLY A 66 8.38 -3.69 -8.00
C GLY A 66 9.81 -3.67 -8.55
N ASP A 67 10.75 -3.80 -7.63
CA ASP A 67 12.16 -3.52 -7.86
C ASP A 67 12.76 -4.41 -8.94
N GLN A 68 12.41 -5.71 -8.98
CA GLN A 68 12.91 -6.62 -10.00
C GLN A 68 12.63 -6.14 -11.43
N LEU A 69 11.42 -5.64 -11.70
CA LEU A 69 11.07 -5.16 -13.04
C LEU A 69 11.68 -3.78 -13.31
N SER A 70 11.76 -2.92 -12.29
CA SER A 70 12.42 -1.61 -12.38
C SER A 70 13.92 -1.74 -12.74
N PHE A 71 14.62 -2.74 -12.19
CA PHE A 71 16.02 -3.01 -12.53
C PHE A 71 16.23 -3.61 -13.92
N MET A 72 15.22 -4.25 -14.50
CA MET A 72 15.30 -4.89 -15.82
C MET A 72 14.94 -3.94 -16.97
N SER A 73 14.34 -2.79 -16.68
CA SER A 73 13.83 -1.82 -17.67
C SER A 73 14.83 -0.74 -18.05
#